data_AF-A0AA38T2X9-F1
#
_entry.id   AF-A0AA38T2X9-F1
#
_cell.length_a   1.000
_cell.length_b   1.000
_cell.length_c   1.000
_cell.angle_alpha   90.00
_cell.angle_beta   90.00
_cell.angle_gamma   90.00
#
_symmetry.space_group_name_H-M   'P 1'
#
loop_
_entity.id
_entity.type
_entity.pdbx_description
1 polymer ?
#
loop_
_entity_poly.entity_id
_entity_poly.type
_entity_poly.pdbx_seq_one_letter_code
_entity_poly.pdbx_strand_id
1 'polypeptide(L)' 'MNLNQNEDSVVVYYTKLKSLSEELNQYRPVYTCKQGDCEAIKKINAYFQNEHTMNFLMDLNDSFAQIRS' A
#
# COMPACT_ATOMS: atom_id res chain seq x y z
N MET A 1 -5.11 0.64 -13.55
CA MET A 1 -3.72 0.24 -13.83
C MET A 1 -3.37 -0.82 -12.81
N ASN A 2 -3.08 -2.06 -13.23
CA ASN A 2 -2.48 -3.06 -12.33
C ASN A 2 -0.96 -2.90 -12.41
N LEU A 3 -0.31 -2.66 -11.27
CA LEU A 3 1.14 -2.68 -11.17
C LEU A 3 1.55 -4.07 -10.71
N ASN A 4 2.20 -4.82 -11.57
CA ASN A 4 2.80 -6.12 -11.25
C ASN A 4 4.33 -6.04 -11.35
N GLN A 5 5.02 -6.90 -10.60
CA GLN A 5 6.49 -6.88 -10.53
C GLN A 5 7.13 -7.13 -11.91
N ASN A 6 6.57 -8.05 -12.70
CA ASN A 6 7.15 -8.50 -13.98
C ASN A 6 8.65 -8.81 -13.86
N GLU A 7 9.47 -8.06 -14.61
CA GLU A 7 10.93 -8.15 -14.68
C GLU A 7 11.63 -7.14 -13.75
N ASP A 8 10.89 -6.27 -13.06
CA ASP A 8 11.48 -5.36 -12.09
C ASP A 8 12.06 -6.13 -10.90
N SER A 9 13.19 -5.66 -10.39
CA SER A 9 13.64 -6.09 -9.06
C SER A 9 12.59 -5.72 -8.01
N VAL A 10 12.51 -6.50 -6.92
CA VAL A 10 11.55 -6.26 -5.82
C VAL A 10 11.65 -4.83 -5.29
N VAL A 11 12.86 -4.27 -5.20
CA VAL A 11 13.11 -2.90 -4.71
C VAL A 11 12.55 -1.86 -5.68
N VAL A 12 12.76 -2.05 -6.99
CA VAL A 12 12.23 -1.14 -8.02
C VAL A 12 10.71 -1.18 -8.02
N TYR A 13 10.13 -2.38 -7.98
CA TYR A 13 8.68 -2.57 -7.92
C TYR A 13 8.06 -1.93 -6.66
N TYR A 14 8.63 -2.19 -5.48
CA TYR A 14 8.20 -1.57 -4.22
C TYR A 14 8.26 -0.04 -4.28
N THR A 15 9.31 0.52 -4.86
CA THR A 15 9.48 1.98 -4.97
C THR A 15 8.41 2.61 -5.87
N LYS A 16 8.06 1.96 -6.99
CA LYS A 16 6.97 2.39 -7.88
C LYS A 16 5.62 2.36 -7.17
N LEU A 17 5.31 1.26 -6.47
CA LEU A 17 4.08 1.15 -5.68
C LEU A 17 4.00 2.21 -4.57
N LYS A 18 5.08 2.41 -3.82
CA LYS A 18 5.15 3.42 -2.76
C LYS A 18 4.88 4.82 -3.31
N SER A 19 5.48 5.17 -4.44
CA SER A 19 5.29 6.48 -5.07
C SER A 19 3.81 6.72 -5.45
N LEU A 20 3.15 5.70 -6.02
CA LEU A 20 1.71 5.77 -6.36
C LEU A 20 0.83 5.85 -5.12
N SER A 21 1.15 5.08 -4.08
CA SER A 21 0.45 5.12 -2.79
C SER A 21 0.56 6.51 -2.14
N GLU A 22 1.74 7.14 -2.21
CA GLU A 22 1.97 8.50 -1.71
C GLU A 22 1.19 9.53 -2.53
N GLU A 23 1.22 9.43 -3.86
CA GLU A 23 0.44 10.29 -4.76
C GLU A 23 -1.07 10.17 -4.50
N LEU A 24 -1.60 8.94 -4.40
CA LEU A 24 -3.01 8.71 -4.06
C LEU A 24 -3.40 9.27 -2.69
N ASN A 25 -2.49 9.18 -1.71
CA ASN A 25 -2.72 9.76 -0.38
C ASN A 25 -2.84 11.29 -0.42
N GLN A 26 -2.21 11.97 -1.37
CA GLN A 26 -2.36 13.43 -1.53
C GLN A 26 -3.79 13.82 -1.95
N TYR A 27 -4.51 12.94 -2.65
CA TYR A 27 -5.90 13.17 -3.05
C TYR A 27 -6.91 12.72 -2.00
N ARG A 28 -6.49 12.01 -0.95
CA ARG A 28 -7.41 11.56 0.10
C ARG A 28 -7.82 12.75 0.96
N PRO A 29 -9.13 12.91 1.25
CA PRO A 29 -9.58 13.96 2.16
C PRO A 29 -8.96 13.75 3.54
N VAL A 30 -8.20 14.75 3.99
CA VAL A 30 -7.61 14.76 5.33
C VAL A 30 -8.72 15.04 6.34
N TYR A 31 -9.23 13.99 6.98
CA TYR A 31 -10.13 14.15 8.11
C TYR A 31 -9.31 14.62 9.32
N THR A 32 -9.31 15.92 9.59
CA THR A 32 -8.73 16.46 10.82
C THR A 32 -9.75 16.29 11.96
N CYS A 33 -9.54 15.32 12.84
CA CYS A 33 -10.31 15.26 14.08
C CYS A 33 -9.88 16.42 14.98
N LYS A 34 -10.81 17.34 15.26
CA LYS A 34 -10.55 18.58 16.01
C LYS A 34 -10.22 18.34 17.49
N GLN A 35 -10.38 17.12 18.01
CA GLN A 35 -10.04 16.73 19.36
C GLN A 35 -9.51 15.29 19.32
N GLY A 36 -8.39 15.06 20.01
CA GLY A 36 -7.50 13.92 19.84
C GLY A 36 -8.16 12.54 19.86
N ASP A 37 -7.48 11.60 19.20
CA ASP A 37 -7.81 10.18 19.12
C ASP A 37 -9.14 9.81 18.46
N CYS A 38 -9.24 10.15 17.17
CA CYS A 38 -10.09 9.38 16.27
C CYS A 38 -9.48 7.98 16.06
N GLU A 39 -9.79 7.07 16.98
CA GLU A 39 -9.60 5.62 16.88
C GLU A 39 -10.01 5.10 15.48
N ALA A 40 -11.09 5.65 14.93
CA ALA A 40 -11.57 5.34 13.58
C ALA A 40 -10.54 5.68 12.48
N ILE A 41 -9.89 6.85 12.54
CA ILE A 41 -8.85 7.24 11.58
C ILE A 41 -7.64 6.32 11.71
N LYS A 42 -7.24 5.95 12.94
CA LYS A 42 -6.16 4.97 13.16
C LYS A 42 -6.49 3.62 12.53
N LYS A 43 -7.71 3.11 12.73
CA LYS A 43 -8.18 1.84 12.14
C LYS A 43 -8.24 1.90 10.62
N ILE A 44 -8.72 3.00 10.05
CA ILE A 44 -8.76 3.24 8.60
C ILE A 44 -7.34 3.27 8.03
N ASN A 45 -6.41 3.99 8.67
CA ASN A 45 -5.00 4.01 8.26
C ASN A 45 -4.37 2.61 8.34
N ALA A 46 -4.61 1.86 9.43
CA ALA A 46 -4.11 0.51 9.58
C ALA A 46 -4.66 -0.43 8.49
N TYR A 47 -5.94 -0.31 8.14
CA TYR A 47 -6.56 -1.03 7.03
C TYR A 47 -5.85 -0.71 5.71
N PHE A 48 -5.63 0.56 5.39
CA PHE A 48 -4.93 0.95 4.16
C PHE A 48 -3.48 0.46 4.12
N GLN A 49 -2.77 0.46 5.25
CA GLN A 49 -1.41 -0.11 5.32
C GLN A 49 -1.43 -1.61 5.06
N ASN A 50 -2.41 -2.33 5.61
CA ASN A 50 -2.57 -3.75 5.37
C ASN A 50 -2.94 -4.04 3.91
N GLU A 51 -3.87 -3.29 3.34
CA GLU A 51 -4.26 -3.38 1.93
C GLU A 51 -3.07 -3.13 0.99
N HIS A 52 -2.26 -2.10 1.24
CA HIS A 52 -1.05 -1.83 0.46
C HIS A 52 -0.06 -2.99 0.55
N THR A 53 0.10 -3.59 1.73
CA THR A 53 0.98 -4.75 1.92
C THR A 53 0.46 -5.96 1.15
N MET A 54 -0.85 -6.22 1.22
CA MET A 54 -1.48 -7.32 0.51
C MET A 54 -1.37 -7.16 -1.01
N ASN A 55 -1.65 -5.97 -1.54
CA ASN A 55 -1.52 -5.69 -2.97
C ASN A 55 -0.08 -5.87 -3.46
N PHE A 56 0.90 -5.36 -2.69
CA PHE A 56 2.31 -5.60 -2.99
C PHE A 56 2.63 -7.09 -3.08
N LEU A 57 2.19 -7.88 -2.09
CA LEU A 57 2.49 -9.32 -2.05
C LEU A 57 1.81 -10.07 -3.19
N MET A 58 0.53 -9.80 -3.49
CA MET A 58 -0.22 -10.53 -4.52
C MET A 58 0.37 -10.36 -5.92
N ASP A 59 0.91 -9.18 -6.21
CA ASP A 59 1.42 -8.80 -7.52
C ASP A 59 2.94 -9.00 -7.67
N LEU A 60 3.60 -9.63 -6.69
CA LEU A 60 4.96 -10.14 -6.82
C LEU A 60 5.04 -11.25 -7.88
N ASN A 61 6.21 -11.35 -8.50
CA ASN A 61 6.57 -12.38 -9.47
C ASN A 61 6.39 -13.78 -8.87
N ASP A 62 6.06 -14.75 -9.72
CA ASP A 62 5.76 -16.12 -9.26
C ASP A 62 6.91 -16.84 -8.54
N SER A 63 8.14 -16.42 -8.79
CA SER A 63 9.32 -16.84 -8.02
C SER A 63 9.22 -16.54 -6.51
N PHE A 64 8.36 -15.59 -6.10
CA PHE A 64 8.11 -15.23 -4.70
C PHE A 64 6.82 -15.85 -4.13
N ALA A 65 6.25 -16.89 -4.76
CA ALA A 65 5.05 -17.59 -4.27
C ALA A 65 5.13 -18.02 -2.80
N GLN A 66 6.29 -18.45 -2.33
CA GLN A 66 6.53 -18.91 -0.96
C GLN A 66 6.32 -17.85 0.14
N ILE A 67 6.30 -16.55 -0.22
CA ILE A 67 6.12 -15.44 0.72
C ILE A 67 4.69 -14.90 0.71
N ARG A 68 3.83 -15.42 -0.18
CA ARG A 68 2.41 -15.06 -0.32
C ARG A 68 1.47 -15.93 0.54
N SER A 69 1.99 -16.95 1.24
CA SER A 69 1.23 -17.92 2.06
C SER A 69 1.22 -17.60 3.55
#